data_AF-A0A2V7DWC2-F1
#
_entry.id   AF-A0A2V7DWC2-F1
#
_cell.length_a   1.000
_cell.length_b   1.000
_cell.length_c   1.000
_cell.angle_alpha   90.00
_cell.angle_beta   90.00
_cell.angle_gamma   90.00
#
_symmetry.space_group_name_H-M   'P 1'
#
loop_
_entity.id
_entity.type
_entity.pdbx_description
1 polymer ?
#
loop_
_entity_poly.entity_id
_entity_poly.type
_entity_poly.pdbx_seq_one_letter_code
_entity_poly.pdbx_strand_id
1 'polypeptide(L)'
;MAKRAHAYPQVDPGAAALVDTPVAIIPRRARVSDALGLARRRQASAVSADRRVWILRDDLARAARLGLGELPASALARPVPLVDARAGEIAVRRRLADGAPVVIVREGRRGVLGAISAVAASPTTSLPSKFAERLDDFARAALAKLGPVASEQRAAAFLVGGVVRDALLTRGSAATRDLDVVVEGDGLAVARALATALGLAAGGLVEHSRFLTASLASPDHGHVDIATARSERYETPGALPRVMPASIGEDLSRRDFTINAMAVELASGGLAVLDPFGGRAALARRHVTILHPLSFAEDPTRIFRAARYAARLGFSLDAWTVRALGLALRLAPYVALSGQRLAAELALIAGDQCPDVALRDLGSMGAFRLFTPDYRFTGAIAERARRLPAALAWCRAHALAPSPLEVAAMIVLSGQSATVVRGALDRLVITGEPRTRIERALTRPVVLAKRGAPASDRARPLRGLSDVELLALWLAGGNARRDAEWLVGTARWVRPALGGDDIVALGVAPGPRVADALRALRDARLDGRLTDHDSEVTFVQDFLSREEG
;
A
#
# COMPACT_ATOMS: atom_id res chain seq x y z
N MET A 1 -22.51 29.31 61.91
CA MET A 1 -21.96 27.94 61.79
C MET A 1 -22.51 27.29 60.52
N ALA A 2 -21.74 27.27 59.44
CA ALA A 2 -22.13 26.59 58.20
C ALA A 2 -21.84 25.09 58.33
N LYS A 3 -22.87 24.25 58.18
CA LYS A 3 -22.74 22.78 58.16
C LYS A 3 -21.80 22.39 57.01
N ARG A 4 -20.67 21.75 57.35
CA ARG A 4 -19.80 21.07 56.37
C ARG A 4 -20.65 20.08 55.58
N ALA A 5 -20.73 20.28 54.27
CA ALA A 5 -21.28 19.29 53.36
C ALA A 5 -20.48 17.99 53.52
N HIS A 6 -21.14 16.93 53.98
CA HIS A 6 -20.60 15.58 53.90
C HIS A 6 -20.47 15.22 52.42
N ALA A 7 -19.25 15.31 51.89
CA ALA A 7 -18.91 14.67 50.64
C ALA A 7 -19.09 13.17 50.87
N TYR A 8 -20.13 12.58 50.27
CA TYR A 8 -20.23 11.14 50.15
C TYR A 8 -18.93 10.64 49.52
N PRO A 9 -18.22 9.67 50.12
CA PRO A 9 -17.03 9.12 49.51
C PRO A 9 -17.46 8.50 48.17
N GLN A 10 -17.02 9.09 47.06
CA GLN A 10 -17.08 8.40 45.78
C GLN A 10 -16.16 7.18 45.92
N VAL A 11 -16.76 6.02 46.19
CA VAL A 11 -16.07 4.74 46.13
C VAL A 11 -15.79 4.51 44.65
N ASP A 12 -14.58 4.87 44.19
CA ASP A 12 -14.08 4.49 42.87
C ASP A 12 -13.93 2.96 42.90
N PRO A 13 -14.79 2.19 42.20
CA PRO A 13 -14.63 0.75 42.14
C PRO A 13 -13.29 0.47 41.48
N GLY A 14 -12.30 0.06 42.27
CA GLY A 14 -10.99 -0.32 41.75
C GLY A 14 -11.13 -1.40 40.67
N ALA A 15 -10.13 -1.52 39.79
CA ALA A 15 -10.17 -2.39 38.61
C ALA A 15 -10.62 -3.84 38.88
N ALA A 16 -10.43 -4.36 40.10
CA ALA A 16 -10.96 -5.66 40.53
C ALA A 16 -12.49 -5.77 40.37
N ALA A 17 -13.24 -4.73 40.71
CA ALA A 17 -14.69 -4.71 40.65
C ALA A 17 -15.24 -4.54 39.22
N LEU A 18 -14.38 -4.18 38.26
CA LEU A 18 -14.74 -3.99 36.85
C LEU A 18 -14.49 -5.24 35.99
N VAL A 19 -13.90 -6.31 36.55
CA VAL A 19 -13.59 -7.55 35.84
C VAL A 19 -14.89 -8.19 35.33
N ASP A 20 -14.99 -8.38 34.01
CA ASP A 20 -16.19 -8.89 33.33
C ASP A 20 -15.99 -10.29 32.73
N THR A 21 -14.74 -10.71 32.54
CA THR A 21 -14.42 -11.95 31.84
C THR A 21 -13.24 -12.68 32.48
N PRO A 22 -13.29 -14.02 32.57
CA PRO A 22 -12.18 -14.79 33.10
C PRO A 22 -11.02 -14.84 32.10
N VAL A 23 -9.85 -15.21 32.61
CA VAL A 23 -8.66 -15.50 31.81
C VAL A 23 -8.09 -16.85 32.17
N ALA A 24 -7.36 -17.49 31.25
CA ALA A 24 -6.79 -18.82 31.51
C ALA A 24 -5.27 -18.88 31.27
N ILE A 25 -4.60 -19.74 32.03
CA ILE A 25 -3.19 -20.05 31.80
C ILE A 25 -3.09 -21.33 31.00
N ILE A 26 -2.28 -21.30 29.95
CA ILE A 26 -2.01 -22.45 29.07
C ILE A 26 -0.56 -22.91 29.23
N PRO A 27 -0.24 -24.19 28.94
CA PRO A 27 1.14 -24.65 28.83
C PRO A 27 1.93 -23.86 27.78
N ARG A 28 3.25 -23.67 27.98
CA ARG A 28 4.13 -22.93 27.05
C ARG A 28 4.16 -23.50 25.62
N ARG A 29 3.93 -24.80 25.48
CA ARG A 29 3.91 -25.52 24.20
C ARG A 29 2.49 -25.82 23.69
N ALA A 30 1.47 -25.19 24.27
CA ALA A 30 0.09 -25.41 23.85
C ALA A 30 -0.12 -25.03 22.38
N ARG A 31 -0.85 -25.87 21.65
CA ARG A 31 -1.29 -25.59 20.29
C ARG A 31 -2.50 -24.65 20.32
N VAL A 32 -2.78 -24.00 19.19
CA VAL A 32 -3.94 -23.13 19.03
C VAL A 32 -5.25 -23.87 19.33
N SER A 33 -5.40 -25.10 18.85
CA SER A 33 -6.58 -25.94 19.09
C SER A 33 -6.81 -26.20 20.59
N ASP A 34 -5.77 -26.63 21.31
CA ASP A 34 -5.81 -26.89 22.75
C ASP A 34 -6.13 -25.63 23.55
N ALA A 35 -5.46 -24.52 23.21
CA ALA A 35 -5.66 -23.23 23.86
C ALA A 35 -7.08 -22.70 23.63
N LEU A 36 -7.63 -22.83 22.42
CA LEU A 36 -9.01 -22.46 22.10
C LEU A 36 -10.01 -23.32 22.87
N GLY A 37 -9.78 -24.62 22.92
CA GLY A 37 -10.60 -25.56 23.69
C GLY A 37 -10.64 -25.19 25.17
N LEU A 38 -9.48 -24.88 25.77
CA LEU A 38 -9.41 -24.43 27.16
C LEU A 38 -10.12 -23.09 27.36
N ALA A 39 -9.89 -22.13 26.46
CA ALA A 39 -10.52 -20.80 26.53
C ALA A 39 -12.05 -20.91 26.50
N ARG A 40 -12.62 -21.74 25.61
CA ARG A 40 -14.07 -21.99 25.54
C ARG A 40 -14.60 -22.65 26.81
N ARG A 41 -13.96 -23.73 27.27
CA ARG A 41 -14.38 -24.45 28.49
C ARG A 41 -14.39 -23.56 29.73
N ARG A 42 -13.45 -22.61 29.82
CA ARG A 42 -13.34 -21.67 30.95
C ARG A 42 -14.03 -20.33 30.69
N GLN A 43 -14.73 -20.18 29.56
CA GLN A 43 -15.29 -18.92 29.09
C GLN A 43 -14.28 -17.75 29.10
N ALA A 44 -12.99 -18.05 28.96
CA ALA A 44 -11.92 -17.08 29.06
C ALA A 44 -11.85 -16.20 27.80
N SER A 45 -11.78 -14.89 28.00
CA SER A 45 -11.61 -13.91 26.91
C SER A 45 -10.18 -13.88 26.38
N ALA A 46 -9.20 -14.18 27.24
CA ALA A 46 -7.79 -14.27 26.89
C ALA A 46 -7.07 -15.42 27.61
N VAL A 47 -6.00 -15.91 26.99
CA VAL A 47 -5.11 -16.92 27.56
C VAL A 47 -3.66 -16.47 27.55
N SER A 48 -2.85 -17.01 28.46
CA SER A 48 -1.41 -16.70 28.54
C SER A 48 -0.57 -17.90 28.96
N ALA A 49 0.64 -17.99 28.41
CA ALA A 49 1.62 -19.01 28.78
C ALA A 49 2.61 -18.56 29.88
N ASP A 50 2.80 -17.25 30.05
CA ASP A 50 3.83 -16.68 30.92
C ASP A 50 3.34 -15.49 31.78
N ARG A 51 2.06 -15.16 31.69
CA ARG A 51 1.39 -14.02 32.35
C ARG A 51 1.90 -12.64 31.93
N ARG A 52 2.74 -12.55 30.89
CA ARG A 52 3.29 -11.30 30.37
C ARG A 52 2.66 -10.94 29.03
N VAL A 53 2.52 -11.92 28.15
CA VAL A 53 1.86 -11.77 26.85
C VAL A 53 0.57 -12.56 26.82
N TRP A 54 -0.42 -12.04 26.10
CA TRP A 54 -1.77 -12.59 26.08
C TRP A 54 -2.24 -12.87 24.67
N ILE A 55 -3.07 -13.88 24.53
CA ILE A 55 -3.66 -14.31 23.26
C ILE A 55 -5.17 -14.22 23.44
N LEU A 56 -5.84 -13.47 22.57
CA LEU A 56 -7.29 -13.34 22.66
C LEU A 56 -7.96 -14.62 22.15
N ARG A 57 -9.11 -14.96 22.74
CA ARG A 57 -9.93 -16.10 22.28
C ARG A 57 -10.29 -15.96 20.80
N ASP A 58 -10.55 -14.73 20.35
CA ASP A 58 -10.94 -14.47 18.96
C ASP A 58 -9.78 -14.67 17.98
N ASP A 59 -8.54 -14.39 18.39
CA ASP A 59 -7.34 -14.67 17.61
C ASP A 59 -7.12 -16.19 17.46
N LEU A 60 -7.35 -16.95 18.53
CA LEU A 60 -7.34 -18.42 18.50
C LEU A 60 -8.44 -18.98 17.60
N ALA A 61 -9.66 -18.45 17.71
CA ALA A 61 -10.78 -18.85 16.87
C ALA A 61 -10.51 -18.54 15.39
N ARG A 62 -9.89 -17.39 15.10
CA ARG A 62 -9.45 -16.99 13.76
C ARG A 62 -8.38 -17.94 13.21
N ALA A 63 -7.35 -18.26 14.00
CA ALA A 63 -6.34 -19.23 13.62
C ALA A 63 -6.94 -20.61 13.31
N ALA A 64 -7.84 -21.10 14.16
CA ALA A 64 -8.52 -22.38 13.94
C ALA A 64 -9.32 -22.41 12.63
N ARG A 65 -10.04 -21.32 12.30
CA ARG A 65 -10.77 -21.20 11.01
C ARG A 65 -9.85 -21.25 9.80
N LEU A 66 -8.65 -20.70 9.91
CA LEU A 66 -7.65 -20.71 8.83
C LEU A 66 -6.87 -22.04 8.73
N GLY A 67 -7.27 -23.07 9.49
CA GLY A 67 -6.57 -24.36 9.53
C GLY A 67 -5.25 -24.33 10.30
N LEU A 68 -5.01 -23.30 11.11
CA LEU A 68 -3.75 -23.10 11.85
C LEU A 68 -3.80 -23.66 13.28
N GLY A 69 -4.61 -24.70 13.51
CA GLY A 69 -4.82 -25.31 14.84
C GLY A 69 -3.54 -25.88 15.46
N GLU A 70 -2.63 -26.36 14.63
CA GLU A 70 -1.37 -26.98 15.05
C GLU A 70 -0.26 -25.98 15.38
N LEU A 71 -0.47 -24.69 15.10
CA LEU A 71 0.52 -23.67 15.44
C LEU A 71 0.69 -23.56 16.97
N PRO A 72 1.91 -23.27 17.45
CA PRO A 72 2.10 -22.87 18.84
C PRO A 72 1.26 -21.62 19.15
N ALA A 73 0.42 -21.67 20.17
CA ALA A 73 -0.46 -20.55 20.53
C ALA A 73 0.34 -19.27 20.83
N SER A 74 1.57 -19.40 21.34
CA SER A 74 2.50 -18.29 21.58
C SER A 74 2.84 -17.47 20.33
N ALA A 75 2.65 -18.02 19.13
CA ALA A 75 2.83 -17.28 17.88
C ALA A 75 1.80 -16.16 17.69
N LEU A 76 0.66 -16.24 18.38
CA LEU A 76 -0.43 -15.25 18.33
C LEU A 76 -0.37 -14.25 19.50
N ALA A 77 0.65 -14.33 20.34
CA ALA A 77 0.70 -13.56 21.58
C ALA A 77 0.98 -12.06 21.33
N ARG A 78 0.03 -11.22 21.78
CA ARG A 78 0.07 -9.76 21.63
C ARG A 78 0.32 -9.05 22.96
N PRO A 79 0.88 -7.83 22.93
CA PRO A 79 0.89 -6.98 24.10
C PRO A 79 -0.56 -6.59 24.45
N VAL A 80 -0.91 -6.76 25.73
CA VAL A 80 -2.19 -6.35 26.30
C VAL A 80 -1.90 -5.57 27.58
N PRO A 81 -2.56 -4.42 27.83
CA PRO A 81 -2.30 -3.65 29.05
C PRO A 81 -2.61 -4.46 30.31
N LEU A 82 -1.71 -4.40 31.30
CA LEU A 82 -1.97 -4.90 32.65
C LEU A 82 -2.14 -3.74 33.63
N VAL A 83 -3.21 -3.78 34.41
CA VAL A 83 -3.48 -2.86 35.54
C VAL A 83 -3.44 -3.61 36.86
N ASP A 84 -3.12 -2.91 37.94
CA ASP A 84 -3.25 -3.44 39.31
C ASP A 84 -4.73 -3.47 39.72
N ALA A 85 -5.12 -4.45 40.53
CA ALA A 85 -6.47 -4.61 41.08
C ALA A 85 -6.99 -3.36 41.80
N ARG A 86 -6.07 -2.57 42.38
CA ARG A 86 -6.38 -1.31 43.09
C ARG A 86 -6.35 -0.07 42.19
N ALA A 87 -6.03 -0.21 40.91
CA ALA A 87 -6.05 0.91 39.98
C ALA A 87 -7.48 1.45 39.84
N GLY A 88 -7.66 2.78 39.85
CA GLY A 88 -8.98 3.39 39.68
C GLY A 88 -9.57 3.15 38.30
N GLU A 89 -10.89 3.31 38.18
CA GLU A 89 -11.64 3.07 36.94
C GLU A 89 -11.11 3.87 35.75
N ILE A 90 -10.68 5.11 36.00
CA ILE A 90 -10.12 6.02 34.98
C ILE A 90 -8.90 5.39 34.29
N ALA A 91 -8.04 4.68 35.03
CA ALA A 91 -6.86 4.05 34.47
C ALA A 91 -7.24 2.91 33.52
N VAL A 92 -8.29 2.14 33.84
CA VAL A 92 -8.82 1.09 32.97
C VAL A 92 -9.43 1.70 31.71
N ARG A 93 -10.37 2.64 31.87
CA ARG A 93 -11.07 3.29 30.76
C ARG A 93 -10.11 3.95 29.78
N ARG A 94 -9.04 4.59 30.27
CA ARG A 94 -8.00 5.17 29.42
C ARG A 94 -7.30 4.11 28.55
N ARG A 95 -6.99 2.93 29.09
CA ARG A 95 -6.35 1.86 28.31
C ARG A 95 -7.27 1.31 27.23
N LEU A 96 -8.56 1.15 27.54
CA LEU A 96 -9.57 0.72 26.57
C LEU A 96 -9.76 1.79 25.48
N ALA A 97 -9.82 3.07 25.86
CA ALA A 97 -9.90 4.21 24.93
C ALA A 97 -8.65 4.36 24.04
N ASP A 98 -7.48 3.91 24.51
CA ASP A 98 -6.26 3.79 23.69
C ASP A 98 -6.31 2.61 22.69
N GLY A 99 -7.47 1.93 22.55
CA GLY A 99 -7.71 0.84 21.61
C GLY A 99 -7.31 -0.54 22.11
N ALA A 100 -7.14 -0.72 23.42
CA ALA A 100 -6.89 -2.05 23.97
C ALA A 100 -8.15 -2.91 23.88
N PRO A 101 -8.11 -4.10 23.25
CA PRO A 101 -9.29 -4.95 23.11
C PRO A 101 -9.76 -5.50 24.47
N VAL A 102 -8.80 -5.72 25.38
CA VAL A 102 -9.04 -6.11 26.77
C VAL A 102 -7.98 -5.48 27.66
N VAL A 103 -8.26 -5.32 28.95
CA VAL A 103 -7.31 -4.93 29.99
C VAL A 103 -7.23 -6.04 31.02
N ILE A 104 -6.02 -6.54 31.28
CA ILE A 104 -5.79 -7.63 32.24
C ILE A 104 -5.62 -7.04 33.64
N VAL A 105 -6.38 -7.54 34.61
CA VAL A 105 -6.32 -7.10 36.01
C VAL A 105 -5.48 -8.07 36.82
N ARG A 106 -4.40 -7.57 37.44
CA ARG A 106 -3.50 -8.36 38.28
C ARG A 106 -3.72 -8.06 39.75
N GLU A 107 -3.58 -9.08 40.59
CA GLU A 107 -3.53 -8.92 42.05
C GLU A 107 -2.15 -9.38 42.56
N GLY A 108 -1.35 -8.41 43.02
CA GLY A 108 -0.01 -8.64 43.53
C GLY A 108 0.98 -9.17 42.48
N ARG A 109 2.03 -9.88 42.94
CA ARG A 109 3.15 -10.33 42.08
C ARG A 109 2.88 -11.62 41.29
N ARG A 110 1.80 -12.36 41.57
CA ARG A 110 1.56 -13.70 40.98
C ARG A 110 0.11 -13.98 40.53
N GLY A 111 -0.88 -13.18 40.95
CA GLY A 111 -2.30 -13.42 40.64
C GLY A 111 -2.80 -12.61 39.45
N VAL A 112 -3.62 -13.23 38.60
CA VAL A 112 -4.43 -12.52 37.59
C VAL A 112 -5.89 -12.79 37.96
N LEU A 113 -6.65 -11.72 38.17
CA LEU A 113 -8.06 -11.81 38.57
C LEU A 113 -8.96 -12.11 37.36
N GLY A 114 -8.69 -11.45 36.24
CA GLY A 114 -9.48 -11.57 35.02
C GLY A 114 -9.14 -10.49 34.02
N ALA A 115 -10.06 -10.24 33.10
CA ALA A 115 -9.97 -9.19 32.10
C ALA A 115 -11.21 -8.29 32.15
N ILE A 116 -11.03 -7.08 31.64
CA ILE A 116 -12.07 -6.10 31.39
C ILE A 116 -12.09 -5.90 29.88
N SER A 117 -13.22 -6.20 29.24
CA SER A 117 -13.36 -6.11 27.79
C SER A 117 -13.66 -4.67 27.36
N ALA A 118 -13.22 -4.30 26.16
CA ALA A 118 -13.66 -3.03 25.59
C ALA A 118 -15.18 -3.08 25.35
N VAL A 119 -15.91 -2.12 25.94
CA VAL A 119 -17.28 -1.81 25.53
C VAL A 119 -17.21 -1.11 24.17
N ALA A 120 -18.29 -1.18 23.37
CA ALA A 120 -18.39 -0.50 22.08
C ALA A 120 -17.80 0.92 22.14
N ALA A 121 -16.90 1.22 21.20
CA ALA A 121 -16.10 2.43 21.24
C ALA A 121 -17.01 3.67 21.32
N SER A 122 -16.85 4.44 22.40
CA SER A 122 -17.52 5.73 22.54
C SER A 122 -16.70 6.82 21.85
N PRO A 123 -17.33 7.81 21.20
CA PRO A 123 -16.60 8.91 20.59
C PRO A 123 -15.85 9.69 21.67
N THR A 124 -14.53 9.84 21.52
CA THR A 124 -13.68 10.45 22.57
C THR A 124 -13.06 11.79 22.17
N THR A 125 -12.99 12.11 20.87
CA THR A 125 -12.36 13.34 20.36
C THR A 125 -12.90 13.68 18.98
N SER A 126 -13.12 14.96 18.70
CA SER A 126 -13.57 15.42 17.38
C SER A 126 -12.41 15.69 16.42
N LEU A 127 -12.68 15.60 15.12
CA LEU A 127 -11.76 16.11 14.10
C LEU A 127 -11.47 17.60 14.33
N PRO A 128 -10.29 18.09 13.90
CA PRO A 128 -9.98 19.52 13.96
C PRO A 128 -11.06 20.35 13.24
N SER A 129 -11.47 21.48 13.83
CA SER A 129 -12.47 22.39 13.25
C SER A 129 -12.13 22.85 11.82
N LYS A 130 -10.82 23.01 11.54
CA LYS A 130 -10.30 23.38 10.22
C LYS A 130 -10.31 22.24 9.19
N PHE A 131 -10.79 21.04 9.53
CA PHE A 131 -10.87 19.93 8.58
C PHE A 131 -11.76 20.29 7.39
N ALA A 132 -12.95 20.83 7.65
CA ALA A 132 -13.88 21.24 6.60
C ALA A 132 -13.26 22.31 5.69
N GLU A 133 -12.48 23.26 6.24
CA GLU A 133 -11.76 24.29 5.47
C GLU A 133 -10.77 23.71 4.45
N ARG A 134 -10.29 22.49 4.66
CA ARG A 134 -9.36 21.79 3.75
C ARG A 134 -10.06 20.92 2.71
N LEU A 135 -11.39 20.93 2.64
CA LEU A 135 -12.13 20.23 1.59
C LEU A 135 -12.36 21.19 0.42
N ASP A 136 -12.30 20.66 -0.80
CA ASP A 136 -12.80 21.39 -1.96
C ASP A 136 -14.33 21.61 -1.86
N ASP A 137 -14.88 22.45 -2.73
CA ASP A 137 -16.28 22.85 -2.63
C ASP A 137 -17.23 21.66 -2.80
N PHE A 138 -16.87 20.70 -3.66
CA PHE A 138 -17.64 19.49 -3.88
C PHE A 138 -17.63 18.58 -2.64
N ALA A 139 -16.46 18.23 -2.12
CA ALA A 139 -16.32 17.39 -0.93
C ALA A 139 -16.96 18.05 0.30
N ARG A 140 -16.85 19.38 0.43
CA ARG A 140 -17.53 20.13 1.50
C ARG A 140 -19.05 20.04 1.38
N ALA A 141 -19.59 20.24 0.18
CA ALA A 141 -21.03 20.12 -0.07
C ALA A 141 -21.53 18.70 0.18
N ALA A 142 -20.78 17.68 -0.27
CA ALA A 142 -21.10 16.28 -0.02
C ALA A 142 -21.09 15.96 1.48
N LEU A 143 -20.04 16.36 2.21
CA LEU A 143 -19.94 16.16 3.66
C LEU A 143 -21.12 16.76 4.41
N ALA A 144 -21.56 17.97 4.04
CA ALA A 144 -22.70 18.64 4.66
C ALA A 144 -24.04 17.93 4.41
N LYS A 145 -24.19 17.26 3.25
CA LYS A 145 -25.44 16.58 2.87
C LYS A 145 -25.50 15.11 3.28
N LEU A 146 -24.36 14.45 3.43
CA LEU A 146 -24.26 13.01 3.74
C LEU A 146 -25.04 12.60 5.00
N GLY A 147 -24.89 13.34 6.09
CA GLY A 147 -25.59 13.09 7.34
C GLY A 147 -27.11 13.11 7.21
N PRO A 148 -27.69 14.26 6.79
CA PRO A 148 -29.13 14.36 6.54
C PRO A 148 -29.67 13.31 5.57
N VAL A 149 -28.98 13.10 4.43
CA VAL A 149 -29.39 12.12 3.42
C VAL A 149 -29.39 10.69 4.00
N ALA A 150 -28.36 10.32 4.76
CA ALA A 150 -28.32 9.00 5.38
C ALA A 150 -29.46 8.81 6.39
N SER A 151 -29.74 9.83 7.20
CA SER A 151 -30.83 9.81 8.17
C SER A 151 -32.20 9.64 7.51
N GLU A 152 -32.45 10.31 6.38
CA GLU A 152 -33.68 10.15 5.59
C GLU A 152 -33.84 8.72 5.05
N GLN A 153 -32.73 8.07 4.70
CA GLN A 153 -32.68 6.67 4.27
C GLN A 153 -32.64 5.67 5.45
N ARG A 154 -32.84 6.12 6.70
CA ARG A 154 -32.76 5.31 7.93
C ARG A 154 -31.42 4.56 8.06
N ALA A 155 -30.34 5.21 7.64
CA ALA A 155 -28.98 4.68 7.67
C ALA A 155 -28.05 5.62 8.45
N ALA A 156 -26.90 5.11 8.90
CA ALA A 156 -25.85 5.93 9.50
C ALA A 156 -24.64 6.00 8.55
N ALA A 157 -24.16 7.20 8.27
CA ALA A 157 -22.99 7.44 7.42
C ALA A 157 -21.76 7.77 8.26
N PHE A 158 -20.63 7.20 7.87
CA PHE A 158 -19.35 7.34 8.56
C PHE A 158 -18.26 7.70 7.56
N LEU A 159 -17.54 8.79 7.79
CA LEU A 159 -16.28 9.05 7.09
C LEU A 159 -15.21 8.10 7.65
N VAL A 160 -14.46 7.42 6.79
CA VAL A 160 -13.52 6.35 7.21
C VAL A 160 -12.17 6.46 6.50
N GLY A 161 -11.22 5.60 6.89
CA GLY A 161 -10.03 5.34 6.08
C GLY A 161 -8.98 6.45 6.10
N GLY A 162 -8.38 6.69 4.93
CA GLY A 162 -7.23 7.60 4.78
C GLY A 162 -7.57 9.05 5.12
N VAL A 163 -8.80 9.48 4.83
CA VAL A 163 -9.26 10.84 5.09
C VAL A 163 -9.24 11.17 6.59
N VAL A 164 -9.75 10.26 7.43
CA VAL A 164 -9.76 10.44 8.89
C VAL A 164 -8.33 10.49 9.43
N ARG A 165 -7.46 9.61 8.94
CA ARG A 165 -6.03 9.56 9.30
C ARG A 165 -5.34 10.88 8.97
N ASP A 166 -5.50 11.36 7.75
CA ASP A 166 -4.78 12.52 7.23
C ASP A 166 -5.31 13.82 7.86
N ALA A 167 -6.62 13.88 8.16
CA ALA A 167 -7.23 14.95 8.96
C ALA A 167 -6.58 15.08 10.35
N LEU A 168 -6.35 13.95 11.03
CA LEU A 168 -5.74 13.92 12.36
C LEU A 168 -4.23 14.23 12.34
N LEU A 169 -3.52 13.85 11.27
CA LEU A 169 -2.08 14.09 11.15
C LEU A 169 -1.69 15.54 10.89
N THR A 170 -2.67 16.42 10.61
CA THR A 170 -2.45 17.86 10.36
C THR A 170 -1.38 18.17 9.29
N ARG A 171 -1.03 17.20 8.43
CA ARG A 171 -0.06 17.36 7.35
C ARG A 171 -0.78 17.80 6.08
N GLY A 172 -0.47 19.01 5.62
CA GLY A 172 -0.83 19.51 4.29
C GLY A 172 -1.85 20.65 4.29
N SER A 173 -1.54 21.66 3.48
CA SER A 173 -2.43 22.77 3.07
C SER A 173 -3.21 22.43 1.79
N ALA A 174 -3.05 21.22 1.25
CA ALA A 174 -3.69 20.81 0.01
C ALA A 174 -5.13 20.37 0.28
N ALA A 175 -6.06 20.84 -0.56
CA ALA A 175 -7.46 20.47 -0.42
C ALA A 175 -7.64 18.96 -0.65
N THR A 176 -8.25 18.26 0.31
CA THR A 176 -8.66 16.87 0.12
C THR A 176 -9.87 16.86 -0.81
N ARG A 177 -9.75 16.15 -1.92
CA ARG A 177 -10.80 16.02 -2.94
C ARG A 177 -11.62 14.74 -2.75
N ASP A 178 -11.11 13.81 -1.96
CA ASP A 178 -11.55 12.42 -2.00
C ASP A 178 -12.14 12.06 -0.63
N LEU A 179 -13.41 11.62 -0.60
CA LEU A 179 -14.10 11.19 0.62
C LEU A 179 -14.45 9.71 0.56
N ASP A 180 -13.92 8.95 1.53
CA ASP A 180 -14.30 7.55 1.75
C ASP A 180 -15.41 7.47 2.81
N VAL A 181 -16.60 7.03 2.42
CA VAL A 181 -17.78 6.92 3.29
C VAL A 181 -18.24 5.47 3.40
N VAL A 182 -18.49 5.03 4.62
CA VAL A 182 -19.14 3.76 4.92
C VAL A 182 -20.53 4.01 5.49
N VAL A 183 -21.53 3.28 5.00
CA VAL A 183 -22.92 3.40 5.42
C VAL A 183 -23.36 2.12 6.13
N GLU A 184 -23.79 2.24 7.37
CA GLU A 184 -24.52 1.19 8.07
C GLU A 184 -25.99 1.27 7.67
N GLY A 185 -26.37 0.45 6.70
CA GLY A 185 -27.66 0.51 5.99
C GLY A 185 -27.48 0.24 4.49
N ASP A 186 -28.40 0.73 3.65
CA ASP A 186 -28.27 0.63 2.19
C ASP A 186 -27.40 1.78 1.64
N GLY A 187 -26.11 1.51 1.48
CA GLY A 187 -25.15 2.47 0.91
C GLY A 187 -25.46 2.89 -0.53
N LEU A 188 -26.08 2.03 -1.34
CA LEU A 188 -26.45 2.38 -2.71
C LEU A 188 -27.65 3.34 -2.72
N ALA A 189 -28.62 3.15 -1.82
CA ALA A 189 -29.73 4.08 -1.65
C ALA A 189 -29.23 5.47 -1.20
N VAL A 190 -28.30 5.50 -0.23
CA VAL A 190 -27.66 6.76 0.20
C VAL A 190 -26.88 7.41 -0.94
N ALA A 191 -26.16 6.64 -1.75
CA ALA A 191 -25.41 7.16 -2.90
C ALA A 191 -26.32 7.79 -3.96
N ARG A 192 -27.43 7.13 -4.32
CA ARG A 192 -28.44 7.69 -5.23
C ARG A 192 -29.05 8.98 -4.70
N ALA A 193 -29.47 8.97 -3.44
CA ALA A 193 -30.06 10.14 -2.80
C ALA A 193 -29.07 11.31 -2.70
N LEU A 194 -27.80 11.04 -2.40
CA LEU A 194 -26.75 12.05 -2.36
C LEU A 194 -26.47 12.63 -3.76
N ALA A 195 -26.42 11.79 -4.80
CA ALA A 195 -26.22 12.25 -6.17
C ALA A 195 -27.35 13.21 -6.60
N THR A 196 -28.60 12.88 -6.28
CA THR A 196 -29.76 13.77 -6.49
C THR A 196 -29.62 15.06 -5.68
N ALA A 197 -29.26 14.97 -4.39
CA ALA A 197 -29.12 16.14 -3.54
C ALA A 197 -27.97 17.08 -3.97
N LEU A 198 -26.92 16.54 -4.59
CA LEU A 198 -25.81 17.31 -5.15
C LEU A 198 -26.08 17.84 -6.57
N GLY A 199 -27.19 17.45 -7.20
CA GLY A 199 -27.54 17.86 -8.56
C GLY A 199 -26.58 17.30 -9.62
N LEU A 200 -26.03 16.11 -9.41
CA LEU A 200 -25.11 15.49 -10.36
C LEU A 200 -25.82 15.13 -11.68
N ALA A 201 -25.18 15.44 -12.80
CA ALA A 201 -25.66 15.08 -14.13
C ALA A 201 -25.61 13.56 -14.38
N ALA A 202 -26.28 13.11 -15.44
CA ALA A 202 -26.24 11.70 -15.87
C ALA A 202 -24.77 11.25 -16.08
N GLY A 203 -24.37 10.19 -15.37
CA GLY A 203 -22.99 9.68 -15.38
C GLY A 203 -22.12 10.10 -14.18
N GLY A 204 -22.61 11.00 -13.31
CA GLY A 204 -21.92 11.39 -12.08
C GLY A 204 -21.99 10.35 -10.94
N LEU A 205 -22.73 9.25 -11.12
CA LEU A 205 -22.85 8.14 -10.18
C LEU A 205 -22.53 6.83 -10.91
N VAL A 206 -21.56 6.07 -10.38
CA VAL A 206 -21.20 4.73 -10.86
C VAL A 206 -21.46 3.73 -9.75
N GLU A 207 -22.40 2.81 -9.96
CA GLU A 207 -22.72 1.76 -8.99
C GLU A 207 -22.02 0.44 -9.31
N HIS A 208 -21.46 -0.18 -8.28
CA HIS A 208 -20.86 -1.51 -8.33
C HIS A 208 -21.60 -2.44 -7.37
N SER A 209 -22.79 -2.88 -7.78
CA SER A 209 -23.72 -3.69 -6.96
C SER A 209 -23.10 -4.96 -6.37
N ARG A 210 -22.19 -5.63 -7.08
CA ARG A 210 -21.47 -6.83 -6.59
C ARG A 210 -20.66 -6.58 -5.31
N PHE A 211 -20.16 -5.36 -5.12
CA PHE A 211 -19.31 -5.00 -3.98
C PHE A 211 -20.04 -4.13 -2.95
N LEU A 212 -21.30 -3.78 -3.21
CA LEU A 212 -22.10 -2.83 -2.44
C LEU A 212 -21.39 -1.47 -2.29
N THR A 213 -20.82 -0.99 -3.40
CA THR A 213 -20.11 0.28 -3.47
C THR A 213 -20.65 1.14 -4.60
N ALA A 214 -20.57 2.46 -4.43
CA ALA A 214 -20.87 3.44 -5.46
C ALA A 214 -19.86 4.58 -5.39
N SER A 215 -19.50 5.12 -6.55
CA SER A 215 -18.59 6.26 -6.68
C SER A 215 -19.34 7.44 -7.28
N LEU A 216 -19.28 8.58 -6.63
CA LEU A 216 -19.82 9.84 -7.12
C LEU A 216 -18.67 10.73 -7.58
N ALA A 217 -18.78 11.27 -8.79
CA ALA A 217 -17.78 12.16 -9.37
C ALA A 217 -18.44 13.39 -9.99
N SER A 218 -17.77 14.53 -9.89
CA SER A 218 -18.09 15.74 -10.65
C SER A 218 -17.07 15.94 -11.77
N PRO A 219 -17.44 16.47 -12.95
CA PRO A 219 -16.51 16.65 -14.08
C PRO A 219 -15.23 17.44 -13.75
N ASP A 220 -15.29 18.36 -12.77
CA ASP A 220 -14.20 19.29 -12.46
C ASP A 220 -13.63 19.15 -11.02
N HIS A 221 -14.32 18.44 -10.12
CA HIS A 221 -14.01 18.39 -8.67
C HIS A 221 -14.15 16.97 -8.09
N GLY A 222 -13.64 16.77 -6.86
CA GLY A 222 -13.28 15.49 -6.24
C GLY A 222 -14.28 14.31 -6.25
N HIS A 223 -13.89 13.18 -5.64
CA HIS A 223 -14.70 11.95 -5.64
C HIS A 223 -15.22 11.58 -4.25
N VAL A 224 -16.43 11.02 -4.20
CA VAL A 224 -17.01 10.44 -2.98
C VAL A 224 -17.29 8.97 -3.24
N ASP A 225 -16.55 8.11 -2.55
CA ASP A 225 -16.76 6.67 -2.58
C ASP A 225 -17.62 6.26 -1.39
N ILE A 226 -18.77 5.64 -1.68
CA ILE A 226 -19.73 5.17 -0.69
C ILE A 226 -19.75 3.64 -0.71
N ALA A 227 -19.52 3.03 0.43
CA ALA A 227 -19.58 1.58 0.62
C ALA A 227 -20.59 1.21 1.70
N THR A 228 -21.34 0.13 1.52
CA THR A 228 -22.12 -0.47 2.61
C THR A 228 -21.16 -1.14 3.62
N ALA A 229 -21.38 -0.88 4.91
CA ALA A 229 -20.65 -1.50 6.01
C ALA A 229 -20.74 -3.03 5.91
N ARG A 230 -19.58 -3.68 5.98
CA ARG A 230 -19.52 -5.13 5.74
C ARG A 230 -18.50 -5.83 6.62
N SER A 231 -18.77 -7.09 6.92
CA SER A 231 -17.81 -8.01 7.52
C SER A 231 -17.16 -8.86 6.43
N GLU A 232 -15.91 -9.27 6.66
CA GLU A 232 -15.16 -10.13 5.75
C GLU A 232 -14.80 -11.45 6.42
N ARG A 233 -15.03 -12.56 5.71
CA ARG A 233 -14.63 -13.90 6.15
C ARG A 233 -13.71 -14.54 5.12
N TYR A 234 -12.53 -14.95 5.57
CA TYR A 234 -11.53 -15.65 4.77
C TYR A 234 -11.65 -17.16 5.02
N GLU A 235 -11.86 -17.94 3.96
CA GLU A 235 -11.93 -19.40 4.05
C GLU A 235 -10.53 -20.03 4.15
N THR A 236 -9.56 -19.46 3.43
CA THR A 236 -8.17 -19.91 3.43
C THR A 236 -7.20 -18.71 3.42
N PRO A 237 -5.99 -18.86 3.98
CA PRO A 237 -4.96 -17.81 3.95
C PRO A 237 -4.65 -17.31 2.53
N GLY A 238 -4.74 -15.99 2.32
CA GLY A 238 -4.45 -15.33 1.04
C GLY A 238 -5.61 -15.26 0.04
N ALA A 239 -6.74 -15.92 0.30
CA ALA A 239 -7.92 -15.89 -0.56
C ALA A 239 -8.64 -14.53 -0.53
N LEU A 240 -9.51 -14.29 -1.51
CA LEU A 240 -10.47 -13.19 -1.44
C LEU A 240 -11.55 -13.50 -0.37
N PRO A 241 -11.99 -12.52 0.43
CA PRO A 241 -12.99 -12.75 1.45
C PRO A 241 -14.41 -12.83 0.87
N ARG A 242 -15.31 -13.50 1.59
CA ARG A 242 -16.77 -13.32 1.43
C ARG A 242 -17.23 -12.10 2.22
N VAL A 243 -18.13 -11.31 1.65
CA VAL A 243 -18.67 -10.07 2.24
C VAL A 243 -20.12 -10.23 2.69
N MET A 244 -20.48 -9.65 3.84
CA MET A 244 -21.84 -9.63 4.38
C MET A 244 -22.13 -8.26 5.01
N PRO A 245 -23.36 -7.72 4.97
CA PRO A 245 -23.72 -6.51 5.71
C PRO A 245 -23.35 -6.62 7.19
N ALA A 246 -22.85 -5.54 7.78
CA ALA A 246 -22.35 -5.54 9.16
C ALA A 246 -22.43 -4.16 9.80
N SER A 247 -22.15 -4.11 11.11
CA SER A 247 -22.00 -2.85 11.84
C SER A 247 -20.71 -2.11 11.45
N ILE A 248 -20.64 -0.80 11.74
CA ILE A 248 -19.40 -0.03 11.54
C ILE A 248 -18.21 -0.62 12.31
N GLY A 249 -18.43 -1.16 13.52
CA GLY A 249 -17.37 -1.79 14.32
C GLY A 249 -16.77 -3.02 13.63
N GLU A 250 -17.62 -3.85 13.02
CA GLU A 250 -17.19 -5.02 12.24
C GLU A 250 -16.48 -4.59 10.95
N ASP A 251 -16.95 -3.53 10.27
CA ASP A 251 -16.26 -2.96 9.11
C ASP A 251 -14.88 -2.42 9.45
N LEU A 252 -14.72 -1.74 10.58
CA LEU A 252 -13.40 -1.27 11.01
C LEU A 252 -12.48 -2.45 11.36
N SER A 253 -13.04 -3.54 11.91
CA SER A 253 -12.26 -4.71 12.35
C SER A 253 -11.59 -5.50 11.22
N ARG A 254 -12.11 -5.43 9.99
CA ARG A 254 -11.55 -6.15 8.82
C ARG A 254 -10.39 -5.40 8.15
N ARG A 255 -10.19 -4.13 8.50
CA ARG A 255 -9.19 -3.25 7.86
C ARG A 255 -7.77 -3.70 8.17
N ASP A 256 -6.83 -3.11 7.44
CA ASP A 256 -5.42 -3.52 7.45
C ASP A 256 -4.67 -3.01 8.70
N PHE A 257 -4.77 -1.72 8.99
CA PHE A 257 -4.02 -1.03 10.04
C PHE A 257 -4.90 -0.15 10.92
N THR A 258 -4.54 -0.02 12.19
CA THR A 258 -5.28 0.76 13.20
C THR A 258 -5.44 2.22 12.76
N ILE A 259 -4.40 2.80 12.16
CA ILE A 259 -4.39 4.17 11.62
C ILE A 259 -5.40 4.39 10.47
N ASN A 260 -5.89 3.33 9.82
CA ASN A 260 -6.91 3.38 8.77
C ASN A 260 -8.25 2.79 9.26
N ALA A 261 -8.32 2.34 10.52
CA ALA A 261 -9.48 1.70 11.15
C ALA A 261 -10.15 2.63 12.17
N MET A 262 -10.31 3.89 11.77
CA MET A 262 -11.06 4.92 12.50
C MET A 262 -12.21 5.41 11.63
N ALA A 263 -13.27 5.85 12.28
CA ALA A 263 -14.45 6.41 11.63
C ALA A 263 -14.87 7.74 12.27
N VAL A 264 -15.61 8.56 11.54
CA VAL A 264 -16.29 9.75 12.05
C VAL A 264 -17.73 9.66 11.62
N GLU A 265 -18.63 9.54 12.59
CA GLU A 265 -20.07 9.54 12.32
C GLU A 265 -20.50 10.90 11.78
N LEU A 266 -21.25 10.92 10.70
CA LEU A 266 -21.70 12.12 10.00
C LEU A 266 -23.09 12.58 10.43
N ALA A 267 -23.55 12.22 11.62
CA ALA A 267 -24.84 12.66 12.17
C ALA A 267 -24.88 14.19 12.40
N SER A 268 -26.08 14.74 12.53
CA SER A 268 -26.33 16.17 12.72
C SER A 268 -25.64 16.72 13.99
N GLY A 269 -24.45 17.30 13.82
CA GLY A 269 -23.85 18.21 14.80
C GLY A 269 -22.47 17.83 15.37
N GLY A 270 -21.82 16.75 14.92
CA GLY A 270 -20.49 16.37 15.45
C GLY A 270 -19.57 15.68 14.45
N LEU A 271 -18.26 15.91 14.59
CA LEU A 271 -17.19 15.17 13.88
C LEU A 271 -16.43 14.27 14.85
N ALA A 272 -17.14 13.56 15.72
CA ALA A 272 -16.53 12.74 16.75
C ALA A 272 -15.91 11.47 16.17
N VAL A 273 -14.66 11.19 16.53
CA VAL A 273 -13.88 10.07 16.02
C VAL A 273 -14.16 8.81 16.85
N LEU A 274 -14.58 7.76 16.16
CA LEU A 274 -14.63 6.38 16.60
C LEU A 274 -13.28 5.72 16.33
N ASP A 275 -12.56 5.35 17.40
CA ASP A 275 -11.25 4.69 17.31
C ASP A 275 -11.20 3.42 18.19
N PRO A 276 -11.87 2.32 17.77
CA PRO A 276 -11.91 1.08 18.54
C PRO A 276 -10.56 0.35 18.64
N PHE A 277 -9.59 0.66 17.76
CA PHE A 277 -8.35 -0.11 17.63
C PHE A 277 -7.08 0.69 17.97
N GLY A 278 -7.21 1.94 18.43
CA GLY A 278 -6.09 2.75 18.89
C GLY A 278 -5.26 3.34 17.76
N GLY A 279 -5.90 3.66 16.63
CA GLY A 279 -5.31 4.36 15.50
C GLY A 279 -4.69 5.69 15.91
N ARG A 280 -5.33 6.47 16.79
CA ARG A 280 -4.80 7.75 17.29
C ARG A 280 -3.51 7.58 18.10
N ALA A 281 -3.45 6.56 18.95
CA ALA A 281 -2.25 6.24 19.70
C ALA A 281 -1.12 5.77 18.78
N ALA A 282 -1.43 5.02 17.71
CA ALA A 282 -0.46 4.63 16.68
C ALA A 282 0.04 5.83 15.87
N LEU A 283 -0.84 6.77 15.50
CA LEU A 283 -0.49 8.03 14.85
C LEU A 283 0.47 8.86 15.71
N ALA A 284 0.16 9.04 17.00
CA ALA A 284 1.01 9.76 17.94
C ALA A 284 2.41 9.14 18.09
N ARG A 285 2.50 7.80 18.03
CA ARG A 285 3.77 7.05 18.09
C ARG A 285 4.47 6.93 16.73
N ARG A 286 3.85 7.42 15.65
CA ARG A 286 4.34 7.26 14.27
C ARG A 286 4.57 5.80 13.87
N HIS A 287 3.63 4.94 14.25
CA HIS A 287 3.66 3.52 13.94
C HIS A 287 2.53 3.10 12.99
N VAL A 288 2.84 2.16 12.08
CA VAL A 288 1.84 1.38 11.35
C VAL A 288 1.62 0.08 12.13
N THR A 289 0.40 -0.10 12.64
CA THR A 289 0.06 -1.23 13.53
C THR A 289 -1.12 -2.02 12.97
N ILE A 290 -1.01 -3.34 12.95
CA ILE A 290 -2.09 -4.26 12.56
C ILE A 290 -3.14 -4.44 13.66
N LEU A 291 -4.36 -4.84 13.27
CA LEU A 291 -5.47 -5.04 14.21
C LEU A 291 -5.35 -6.36 15.01
N HIS A 292 -4.82 -7.41 14.40
CA HIS A 292 -4.75 -8.77 14.97
C HIS A 292 -3.55 -9.57 14.39
N PRO A 293 -3.03 -10.63 15.06
CA PRO A 293 -1.77 -11.32 14.68
C PRO A 293 -1.78 -11.92 13.28
N LEU A 294 -2.96 -12.31 12.82
CA LEU A 294 -3.16 -13.03 11.58
C LEU A 294 -3.43 -12.11 10.39
N SER A 295 -3.35 -10.78 10.55
CA SER A 295 -3.68 -9.82 9.48
C SER A 295 -2.91 -10.11 8.19
N PHE A 296 -1.60 -10.34 8.27
CA PHE A 296 -0.78 -10.70 7.11
C PHE A 296 -0.94 -12.15 6.64
N ALA A 297 -1.40 -13.06 7.49
CA ALA A 297 -1.66 -14.44 7.10
C ALA A 297 -2.97 -14.56 6.33
N GLU A 298 -4.00 -13.80 6.74
CA GLU A 298 -5.25 -13.68 6.01
C GLU A 298 -5.02 -13.02 4.65
N ASP A 299 -4.23 -11.94 4.62
CA ASP A 299 -3.91 -11.23 3.39
C ASP A 299 -2.46 -10.77 3.33
N PRO A 300 -1.56 -11.54 2.68
CA PRO A 300 -0.14 -11.19 2.57
C PRO A 300 0.11 -9.91 1.77
N THR A 301 -0.84 -9.42 0.96
CA THR A 301 -0.68 -8.14 0.26
C THR A 301 -0.59 -6.96 1.23
N ARG A 302 -1.12 -7.12 2.45
CA ARG A 302 -0.99 -6.11 3.52
C ARG A 302 0.47 -5.87 3.91
N ILE A 303 1.41 -6.78 3.66
CA ILE A 303 2.85 -6.54 3.90
C ILE A 303 3.35 -5.40 2.98
N PHE A 304 2.94 -5.42 1.71
CA PHE A 304 3.28 -4.41 0.72
C PHE A 304 2.61 -3.07 1.06
N ARG A 305 1.35 -3.12 1.49
CA ARG A 305 0.62 -1.94 1.98
C ARG A 305 1.28 -1.33 3.22
N ALA A 306 1.74 -2.16 4.17
CA ALA A 306 2.41 -1.71 5.38
C ALA A 306 3.68 -0.92 5.05
N ALA A 307 4.53 -1.45 4.16
CA ALA A 307 5.73 -0.77 3.71
C ALA A 307 5.41 0.53 2.96
N ARG A 308 4.38 0.52 2.10
CA ARG A 308 3.92 1.71 1.38
C ARG A 308 3.44 2.81 2.32
N TYR A 309 2.59 2.49 3.29
CA TYR A 309 2.12 3.46 4.29
C TYR A 309 3.24 3.92 5.22
N ALA A 310 4.12 3.02 5.66
CA ALA A 310 5.27 3.39 6.48
C ALA A 310 6.17 4.39 5.76
N ALA A 311 6.52 4.13 4.49
CA ALA A 311 7.31 5.04 3.67
C ALA A 311 6.59 6.38 3.45
N ARG A 312 5.34 6.36 2.98
CA ARG A 312 4.55 7.57 2.69
C ARG A 312 4.39 8.48 3.91
N LEU A 313 4.16 7.91 5.09
CA LEU A 313 3.94 8.68 6.32
C LEU A 313 5.27 8.98 7.06
N GLY A 314 6.38 8.37 6.65
CA GLY A 314 7.63 8.39 7.41
C GLY A 314 7.46 7.76 8.79
N PHE A 315 6.74 6.64 8.86
CA PHE A 315 6.44 5.86 10.06
C PHE A 315 7.29 4.58 10.08
N SER A 316 7.26 3.87 11.20
CA SER A 316 7.85 2.53 11.32
C SER A 316 6.80 1.48 11.69
N LEU A 317 7.09 0.20 11.45
CA LEU A 317 6.24 -0.88 11.94
C LEU A 317 6.52 -1.12 13.42
N ASP A 318 5.49 -1.25 14.25
CA ASP A 318 5.70 -1.59 15.65
C ASP A 318 6.18 -3.05 15.82
N ALA A 319 6.80 -3.34 16.96
CA ALA A 319 7.41 -4.65 17.22
C ALA A 319 6.42 -5.82 17.11
N TRP A 320 5.13 -5.62 17.38
CA TRP A 320 4.12 -6.65 17.24
C TRP A 320 3.76 -6.88 15.76
N THR A 321 3.61 -5.81 14.98
CA THR A 321 3.42 -5.90 13.52
C THR A 321 4.57 -6.64 12.84
N VAL A 322 5.82 -6.37 13.23
CA VAL A 322 7.00 -7.09 12.70
C VAL A 322 6.95 -8.59 13.03
N ARG A 323 6.49 -8.98 14.23
CA ARG A 323 6.34 -10.40 14.59
C ARG A 323 5.28 -11.10 13.74
N ALA A 324 4.14 -10.44 13.49
CA ALA A 324 3.09 -10.97 12.63
C ALA A 324 3.56 -11.13 11.18
N LEU A 325 4.39 -10.22 10.68
CA LEU A 325 5.01 -10.34 9.36
C LEU A 325 5.91 -11.58 9.31
N GLY A 326 6.77 -11.78 10.32
CA GLY A 326 7.62 -12.96 10.43
C GLY A 326 6.82 -14.27 10.56
N LEU A 327 5.65 -14.25 11.20
CA LEU A 327 4.72 -15.39 11.18
C LEU A 327 4.19 -15.63 9.75
N ALA A 328 3.70 -14.59 9.07
CA ALA A 328 3.17 -14.72 7.73
C ALA A 328 4.21 -15.24 6.72
N LEU A 329 5.47 -14.81 6.79
CA LEU A 329 6.52 -15.32 5.91
C LEU A 329 6.86 -16.79 6.18
N ARG A 330 6.68 -17.29 7.41
CA ARG A 330 6.86 -18.71 7.74
C ARG A 330 5.70 -19.59 7.27
N LEU A 331 4.51 -19.02 7.11
CA LEU A 331 3.32 -19.70 6.61
C LEU A 331 3.26 -19.74 5.07
N ALA A 332 4.14 -19.02 4.37
CA ALA A 332 4.26 -19.11 2.92
C ALA A 332 4.70 -20.53 2.49
N PRO A 333 4.28 -21.03 1.31
CA PRO A 333 3.59 -20.30 0.25
C PRO A 333 2.08 -20.18 0.45
N TYR A 334 1.51 -19.06 -0.03
CA TYR A 334 0.06 -18.82 -0.05
C TYR A 334 -0.48 -19.16 -1.44
N VAL A 335 -1.04 -20.36 -1.58
CA VAL A 335 -1.56 -20.86 -2.87
C VAL A 335 -2.73 -20.02 -3.37
N ALA A 336 -3.62 -19.59 -2.48
CA ALA A 336 -4.80 -18.78 -2.82
C ALA A 336 -4.50 -17.30 -3.11
N LEU A 337 -3.28 -16.82 -2.84
CA LEU A 337 -2.90 -15.43 -3.05
C LEU A 337 -2.69 -15.15 -4.54
N SER A 338 -3.58 -14.37 -5.15
CA SER A 338 -3.43 -13.95 -6.55
C SER A 338 -2.14 -13.16 -6.78
N GLY A 339 -1.38 -13.55 -7.81
CA GLY A 339 -0.19 -12.84 -8.27
C GLY A 339 -0.48 -11.43 -8.78
N GLN A 340 -1.63 -11.24 -9.42
CA GLN A 340 -2.06 -9.93 -9.91
C GLN A 340 -2.23 -8.93 -8.76
N ARG A 341 -2.68 -9.39 -7.58
CA ARG A 341 -2.80 -8.52 -6.39
C ARG A 341 -1.43 -8.08 -5.87
N LEU A 342 -0.44 -8.97 -5.92
CA LEU A 342 0.95 -8.63 -5.58
C LEU A 342 1.55 -7.65 -6.59
N ALA A 343 1.32 -7.88 -7.89
CA ALA A 343 1.78 -6.99 -8.95
C ALA A 343 1.13 -5.59 -8.84
N ALA A 344 -0.17 -5.54 -8.51
CA ALA A 344 -0.89 -4.29 -8.29
C ALA A 344 -0.31 -3.50 -7.10
N GLU A 345 -0.06 -4.14 -5.95
CA GLU A 345 0.56 -3.44 -4.81
C GLU A 345 2.02 -3.01 -5.12
N LEU A 346 2.78 -3.78 -5.90
CA LEU A 346 4.11 -3.35 -6.37
C LEU A 346 4.02 -2.11 -7.28
N ALA A 347 3.06 -2.09 -8.21
CA ALA A 347 2.84 -0.95 -9.08
C ALA A 347 2.42 0.29 -8.28
N LEU A 348 1.53 0.14 -7.28
CA LEU A 348 1.14 1.21 -6.37
C LEU A 348 2.33 1.74 -5.56
N ILE A 349 3.24 0.86 -5.12
CA ILE A 349 4.47 1.28 -4.43
C ILE A 349 5.36 2.10 -5.35
N ALA A 350 5.61 1.62 -6.57
CA ALA A 350 6.49 2.29 -7.52
C ALA A 350 5.95 3.65 -8.01
N GLY A 351 4.62 3.82 -8.01
CA GLY A 351 3.95 5.08 -8.32
C GLY A 351 3.77 6.02 -7.13
N ASP A 352 4.18 5.64 -5.91
CA ASP A 352 4.02 6.47 -4.71
C ASP A 352 5.13 7.55 -4.59
N GLN A 353 5.07 8.37 -3.54
CA GLN A 353 6.02 9.46 -3.29
C GLN A 353 7.42 8.98 -2.85
N CYS A 354 7.48 7.85 -2.13
CA CYS A 354 8.72 7.30 -1.55
C CYS A 354 8.92 5.82 -1.94
N PRO A 355 8.98 5.49 -3.25
CA PRO A 355 9.05 4.10 -3.71
C PRO A 355 10.37 3.43 -3.30
N ASP A 356 11.45 4.20 -3.21
CA ASP A 356 12.77 3.74 -2.82
C ASP A 356 12.82 3.24 -1.38
N VAL A 357 12.13 3.91 -0.45
CA VAL A 357 12.06 3.53 0.96
C VAL A 357 11.24 2.25 1.09
N ALA A 358 10.03 2.24 0.52
CA ALA A 358 9.12 1.09 0.60
C ALA A 358 9.73 -0.19 0.01
N LEU A 359 10.38 -0.11 -1.16
CA LEU A 359 11.02 -1.28 -1.79
C LEU A 359 12.22 -1.80 -1.00
N ARG A 360 13.00 -0.91 -0.37
CA ARG A 360 14.12 -1.30 0.51
C ARG A 360 13.63 -1.97 1.78
N ASP A 361 12.58 -1.43 2.38
CA ASP A 361 11.97 -1.96 3.58
C ASP A 361 11.41 -3.37 3.32
N LEU A 362 10.68 -3.55 2.21
CA LEU A 362 10.19 -4.87 1.79
C LEU A 362 11.31 -5.89 1.57
N GLY A 363 12.38 -5.47 0.90
CA GLY A 363 13.57 -6.28 0.70
C GLY A 363 14.21 -6.71 2.02
N SER A 364 14.40 -5.77 2.94
CA SER A 364 15.01 -6.00 4.26
C SER A 364 14.14 -6.88 5.16
N MET A 365 12.82 -6.80 5.02
CA MET A 365 11.86 -7.67 5.71
C MET A 365 11.76 -9.08 5.09
N GLY A 366 12.35 -9.32 3.92
CA GLY A 366 12.29 -10.60 3.22
C GLY A 366 10.96 -10.85 2.49
N ALA A 367 10.15 -9.81 2.27
CA ALA A 367 8.81 -9.93 1.68
C ALA A 367 8.83 -10.49 0.24
N PHE A 368 9.90 -10.24 -0.52
CA PHE A 368 10.05 -10.73 -1.89
C PHE A 368 10.22 -12.26 -1.99
N ARG A 369 10.42 -12.97 -0.86
CA ARG A 369 10.34 -14.44 -0.80
C ARG A 369 8.93 -14.98 -1.10
N LEU A 370 7.91 -14.12 -1.06
CA LEU A 370 6.55 -14.45 -1.51
C LEU A 370 6.46 -14.62 -3.03
N PHE A 371 7.44 -14.11 -3.80
CA PHE A 371 7.51 -14.33 -5.25
C PHE A 371 8.17 -15.67 -5.57
N THR A 372 9.30 -15.94 -4.92
CA THR A 372 9.98 -17.23 -4.98
C THR A 372 10.82 -17.44 -3.71
N PRO A 373 10.85 -18.66 -3.13
CA PRO A 373 11.61 -18.94 -1.91
C PRO A 373 13.11 -18.59 -2.00
N ASP A 374 13.67 -18.70 -3.21
CA ASP A 374 15.09 -18.49 -3.49
C ASP A 374 15.48 -17.03 -3.68
N TYR A 375 14.52 -16.10 -3.62
CA TYR A 375 14.81 -14.68 -3.75
C TYR A 375 15.83 -14.21 -2.69
N ARG A 376 16.80 -13.39 -3.11
CA ARG A 376 17.80 -12.79 -2.22
C ARG A 376 17.86 -11.28 -2.40
N PHE A 377 17.55 -10.54 -1.35
CA PHE A 377 17.74 -9.09 -1.33
C PHE A 377 19.20 -8.77 -1.00
N THR A 378 19.87 -8.00 -1.85
CA THR A 378 21.31 -7.71 -1.75
C THR A 378 21.58 -6.22 -1.58
N GLY A 379 22.79 -5.87 -1.13
CA GLY A 379 23.23 -4.46 -1.05
C GLY A 379 23.18 -3.74 -2.40
N ALA A 380 23.43 -4.44 -3.50
CA ALA A 380 23.32 -3.90 -4.86
C ALA A 380 21.87 -3.52 -5.21
N ILE A 381 20.90 -4.34 -4.81
CA ILE A 381 19.47 -4.06 -5.01
C ILE A 381 19.05 -2.87 -4.15
N ALA A 382 19.49 -2.81 -2.90
CA ALA A 382 19.22 -1.68 -2.00
C ALA A 382 19.80 -0.36 -2.54
N GLU A 383 21.00 -0.41 -3.11
CA GLU A 383 21.63 0.76 -3.76
C GLU A 383 20.87 1.20 -5.00
N ARG A 384 20.42 0.26 -5.83
CA ARG A 384 19.58 0.55 -6.98
C ARG A 384 18.27 1.25 -6.57
N ALA A 385 17.62 0.73 -5.52
CA ALA A 385 16.43 1.35 -4.96
C ALA A 385 16.70 2.79 -4.49
N ARG A 386 17.82 3.06 -3.80
CA ARG A 386 18.19 4.43 -3.38
C ARG A 386 18.30 5.43 -4.54
N ARG A 387 18.70 4.96 -5.72
CA ARG A 387 18.82 5.79 -6.93
C ARG A 387 17.49 6.05 -7.63
N LEU A 388 16.45 5.30 -7.28
CA LEU A 388 15.15 5.34 -7.97
C LEU A 388 14.52 6.74 -8.04
N PRO A 389 14.53 7.59 -6.99
CA PRO A 389 13.89 8.90 -7.07
C PRO A 389 14.54 9.80 -8.14
N ALA A 390 15.87 9.77 -8.21
CA ALA A 390 16.63 10.49 -9.23
C ALA A 390 16.43 9.88 -10.62
N ALA A 391 16.30 8.55 -10.73
CA ALA A 391 15.99 7.88 -12.00
C ALA A 391 14.63 8.31 -12.55
N LEU A 392 13.60 8.33 -11.70
CA LEU A 392 12.25 8.74 -12.08
C LEU A 392 12.18 10.24 -12.42
N ALA A 393 12.93 11.08 -11.71
CA ALA A 393 13.05 12.50 -12.06
C ALA A 393 13.70 12.68 -13.45
N TRP A 394 14.75 11.90 -13.75
CA TRP A 394 15.37 11.88 -15.06
C TRP A 394 14.41 11.40 -16.15
N CYS A 395 13.65 10.32 -15.92
CA CYS A 395 12.64 9.84 -16.85
C CYS A 395 11.60 10.92 -17.19
N ARG A 396 11.04 11.58 -16.16
CA ARG A 396 10.07 12.68 -16.34
C ARG A 396 10.66 13.85 -17.14
N ALA A 397 11.89 14.26 -16.83
CA ALA A 397 12.56 15.36 -17.52
C ALA A 397 12.78 15.10 -19.03
N HIS A 398 12.78 13.83 -19.45
CA HIS A 398 13.03 13.43 -20.83
C HIS A 398 11.84 12.74 -21.51
N ALA A 399 10.65 12.87 -20.91
CA ALA A 399 9.40 12.26 -21.37
C ALA A 399 9.50 10.73 -21.57
N LEU A 400 10.29 10.05 -20.73
CA LEU A 400 10.29 8.59 -20.63
C LEU A 400 9.21 8.17 -19.62
N ALA A 401 8.40 7.20 -20.00
CA ALA A 401 7.23 6.76 -19.23
C ALA A 401 7.20 5.24 -19.02
N PRO A 402 8.22 4.64 -18.37
CA PRO A 402 8.12 3.25 -17.96
C PRO A 402 6.95 3.08 -16.99
N SER A 403 6.18 2.01 -17.15
CA SER A 403 5.05 1.74 -16.26
C SER A 403 5.52 1.49 -14.82
N PRO A 404 4.69 1.79 -13.79
CA PRO A 404 5.09 1.54 -12.40
C PRO A 404 5.47 0.08 -12.13
N LEU A 405 4.83 -0.88 -12.79
CA LEU A 405 5.17 -2.29 -12.66
C LEU A 405 6.56 -2.61 -13.25
N GLU A 406 6.90 -2.04 -14.41
CA GLU A 406 8.24 -2.14 -15.00
C GLU A 406 9.30 -1.54 -14.08
N VAL A 407 9.03 -0.37 -13.50
CA VAL A 407 9.89 0.27 -12.51
C VAL A 407 10.13 -0.65 -11.31
N ALA A 408 9.06 -1.20 -10.72
CA ALA A 408 9.17 -2.13 -9.59
C ALA A 408 10.00 -3.35 -9.97
N ALA A 409 9.78 -3.93 -11.15
CA ALA A 409 10.52 -5.07 -11.65
C ALA A 409 12.02 -4.78 -11.82
N MET A 410 12.40 -3.60 -12.34
CA MET A 410 13.81 -3.20 -12.48
C MET A 410 14.53 -3.06 -11.13
N ILE A 411 13.81 -2.69 -10.07
CA ILE A 411 14.41 -2.69 -8.74
C ILE A 411 14.52 -4.12 -8.21
N VAL A 412 13.41 -4.84 -8.17
CA VAL A 412 13.29 -6.11 -7.45
C VAL A 412 14.05 -7.25 -8.15
N LEU A 413 14.04 -7.31 -9.49
CA LEU A 413 14.51 -8.48 -10.24
C LEU A 413 15.91 -8.31 -10.84
N SER A 414 16.41 -7.09 -11.00
CA SER A 414 17.75 -6.88 -11.57
C SER A 414 18.86 -7.43 -10.67
N GLY A 415 19.71 -8.28 -11.23
CA GLY A 415 20.80 -8.97 -10.53
C GLY A 415 20.37 -10.28 -9.86
N GLN A 416 19.12 -10.71 -10.02
CA GLN A 416 18.69 -12.06 -9.69
C GLN A 416 19.10 -13.06 -10.78
N SER A 417 19.13 -14.35 -10.44
CA SER A 417 19.32 -15.41 -11.45
C SER A 417 18.13 -15.49 -12.40
N ALA A 418 18.35 -15.99 -13.62
CA ALA A 418 17.28 -16.16 -14.61
C ALA A 418 16.12 -17.04 -14.09
N THR A 419 16.41 -18.03 -13.23
CA THR A 419 15.40 -18.88 -12.59
C THR A 419 14.53 -18.09 -11.62
N VAL A 420 15.13 -17.23 -10.78
CA VAL A 420 14.40 -16.36 -9.85
C VAL A 420 13.57 -15.33 -10.59
N VAL A 421 14.12 -14.71 -11.65
CA VAL A 421 13.39 -13.75 -12.50
C VAL A 421 12.16 -14.40 -13.10
N ARG A 422 12.31 -15.54 -13.78
CA ARG A 422 11.19 -16.24 -14.42
C ARG A 422 10.13 -16.65 -13.40
N GLY A 423 10.54 -17.28 -12.30
CA GLY A 423 9.61 -17.70 -11.24
C GLY A 423 8.85 -16.52 -10.61
N ALA A 424 9.49 -15.38 -10.43
CA ALA A 424 8.83 -14.18 -9.92
C ALA A 424 7.82 -13.60 -10.92
N LEU A 425 8.17 -13.51 -12.21
CA LEU A 425 7.26 -13.03 -13.25
C LEU A 425 6.03 -13.93 -13.40
N ASP A 426 6.23 -15.25 -13.34
CA ASP A 426 5.14 -16.24 -13.36
C ASP A 426 4.25 -16.08 -12.13
N ARG A 427 4.85 -15.96 -10.93
CA ARG A 427 4.12 -15.80 -9.67
C ARG A 427 3.31 -14.51 -9.61
N LEU A 428 3.80 -13.45 -10.23
CA LEU A 428 3.12 -12.15 -10.35
C LEU A 428 2.10 -12.12 -11.48
N VAL A 429 2.01 -13.17 -12.30
CA VAL A 429 1.12 -13.28 -13.46
C VAL A 429 1.36 -12.12 -14.45
N ILE A 430 2.64 -11.79 -14.66
CA ILE A 430 3.04 -10.78 -15.66
C ILE A 430 3.18 -11.52 -17.00
N THR A 431 2.33 -11.17 -17.95
CA THR A 431 2.21 -11.82 -19.26
C THR A 431 2.25 -10.80 -20.40
N GLY A 432 2.35 -11.29 -21.63
CA GLY A 432 2.30 -10.48 -22.85
C GLY A 432 3.46 -9.47 -22.96
N GLU A 433 3.17 -8.33 -23.59
CA GLU A 433 4.17 -7.31 -23.89
C GLU A 433 4.91 -6.75 -22.66
N PRO A 434 4.25 -6.45 -21.51
CA PRO A 434 4.97 -6.03 -20.30
C PRO A 434 6.03 -7.03 -19.85
N ARG A 435 5.73 -8.35 -19.95
CA ARG A 435 6.69 -9.39 -19.62
C ARG A 435 7.90 -9.34 -20.54
N THR A 436 7.65 -9.29 -21.85
CA THR A 436 8.71 -9.24 -22.87
C THR A 436 9.64 -8.06 -22.64
N ARG A 437 9.10 -6.87 -22.36
CA ARG A 437 9.92 -5.67 -22.09
C ARG A 437 10.73 -5.80 -20.81
N ILE A 438 10.15 -6.34 -19.73
CA ILE A 438 10.87 -6.58 -18.47
C ILE A 438 12.00 -7.61 -18.68
N GLU A 439 11.70 -8.77 -19.28
CA GLU A 439 12.71 -9.79 -19.55
C GLU A 439 13.83 -9.26 -20.43
N ARG A 440 13.50 -8.51 -21.50
CA ARG A 440 14.48 -7.85 -22.36
C ARG A 440 15.36 -6.88 -21.57
N ALA A 441 14.78 -6.00 -20.76
CA ALA A 441 15.53 -5.05 -19.94
C ALA A 441 16.42 -5.72 -18.88
N LEU A 442 16.04 -6.90 -18.36
CA LEU A 442 16.81 -7.63 -17.35
C LEU A 442 17.94 -8.47 -17.95
N THR A 443 17.76 -9.00 -19.16
CA THR A 443 18.62 -10.04 -19.73
C THR A 443 19.43 -9.61 -20.94
N ARG A 444 19.00 -8.58 -21.67
CA ARG A 444 19.70 -8.12 -22.87
C ARG A 444 21.05 -7.51 -22.47
N PRO A 445 22.17 -8.10 -22.90
CA PRO A 445 23.46 -7.48 -22.68
C PRO A 445 23.55 -6.24 -23.56
N VAL A 446 23.73 -5.07 -22.94
CA VAL A 446 24.07 -3.84 -23.65
C VAL A 446 25.57 -3.68 -23.57
N VAL A 447 26.26 -4.09 -24.65
CA VAL A 447 27.70 -3.92 -24.77
C VAL A 447 27.98 -2.46 -25.05
N LEU A 448 28.41 -1.74 -24.01
CA LEU A 448 28.77 -0.34 -24.12
C LEU A 448 30.03 -0.21 -24.98
N ALA A 449 30.06 0.82 -25.82
CA ALA A 449 31.21 1.10 -26.66
C ALA A 449 32.46 1.40 -25.80
N LYS A 450 33.64 1.04 -26.33
CA LYS A 450 34.90 1.36 -25.67
C LYS A 450 35.08 2.87 -25.55
N ARG A 451 35.82 3.30 -24.52
CA ARG A 451 36.17 4.72 -24.36
C ARG A 451 36.94 5.20 -25.60
N GLY A 452 36.50 6.33 -26.17
CA GLY A 452 37.08 6.88 -27.39
C GLY A 452 36.50 6.33 -28.70
N ALA A 453 35.53 5.42 -28.64
CA ALA A 453 34.79 5.00 -29.84
C ALA A 453 34.02 6.20 -30.45
N PRO A 454 33.78 6.18 -31.78
CA PRO A 454 32.91 7.14 -32.45
C PRO A 454 31.54 7.25 -31.75
N ALA A 455 30.93 8.43 -31.83
CA ALA A 455 29.64 8.67 -31.21
C ALA A 455 28.55 7.80 -31.83
N SER A 456 28.62 7.52 -33.13
CA SER A 456 27.78 6.53 -33.81
C SER A 456 27.86 5.15 -33.17
N ASP A 457 29.06 4.63 -32.95
CA ASP A 457 29.29 3.32 -32.30
C ASP A 457 28.80 3.29 -30.86
N ARG A 458 28.94 4.40 -30.12
CA ARG A 458 28.37 4.55 -28.78
C ARG A 458 26.84 4.53 -28.80
N ALA A 459 26.21 5.15 -29.80
CA ALA A 459 24.75 5.23 -29.88
C ALA A 459 24.10 3.94 -30.39
N ARG A 460 24.74 3.21 -31.32
CA ARG A 460 24.20 1.99 -31.94
C ARG A 460 23.58 0.98 -30.96
N PRO A 461 24.25 0.53 -29.88
CA PRO A 461 23.67 -0.45 -28.96
C PRO A 461 22.51 0.11 -28.12
N LEU A 462 22.37 1.43 -28.06
CA LEU A 462 21.36 2.13 -27.26
C LEU A 462 20.14 2.55 -28.09
N ARG A 463 20.26 2.58 -29.42
CA ARG A 463 19.16 2.94 -30.32
C ARG A 463 18.06 1.87 -30.29
N GLY A 464 16.81 2.32 -30.20
CA GLY A 464 15.65 1.43 -30.16
C GLY A 464 15.44 0.72 -28.82
N LEU A 465 16.21 1.08 -27.78
CA LEU A 465 15.88 0.69 -26.42
C LEU A 465 14.56 1.36 -26.00
N SER A 466 13.73 0.59 -25.33
CA SER A 466 12.50 1.07 -24.70
C SER A 466 12.80 1.86 -23.43
N ASP A 467 11.82 2.60 -22.93
CA ASP A 467 11.95 3.40 -21.72
C ASP A 467 12.41 2.60 -20.50
N VAL A 468 11.93 1.36 -20.35
CA VAL A 468 12.36 0.46 -19.26
C VAL A 468 13.79 -0.03 -19.43
N GLU A 469 14.26 -0.26 -20.66
CA GLU A 469 15.67 -0.61 -20.92
C GLU A 469 16.60 0.58 -20.62
N LEU A 470 16.20 1.79 -21.01
CA LEU A 470 16.94 3.02 -20.68
C LEU A 470 16.97 3.26 -19.17
N LEU A 471 15.86 3.04 -18.48
CA LEU A 471 15.79 3.07 -17.02
C LEU A 471 16.73 2.02 -16.39
N ALA A 472 16.77 0.80 -16.92
CA ALA A 472 17.64 -0.26 -16.41
C ALA A 472 19.12 0.12 -16.50
N LEU A 473 19.55 0.72 -17.63
CA LEU A 473 20.90 1.24 -17.80
C LEU A 473 21.22 2.39 -16.83
N TRP A 474 20.26 3.30 -16.64
CA TRP A 474 20.40 4.41 -15.70
C TRP A 474 20.58 3.91 -14.26
N LEU A 475 19.77 2.94 -13.85
CA LEU A 475 19.80 2.33 -12.52
C LEU A 475 21.07 1.50 -12.27
N ALA A 476 21.64 0.87 -13.31
CA ALA A 476 22.93 0.18 -13.21
C ALA A 476 24.07 1.11 -12.79
N GLY A 477 24.00 2.39 -13.17
CA GLY A 477 25.02 3.40 -12.84
C GLY A 477 26.26 3.33 -13.73
N GLY A 478 27.34 4.01 -13.32
CA GLY A 478 28.62 3.98 -14.03
C GLY A 478 28.53 4.45 -15.49
N ASN A 479 29.17 3.72 -16.40
CA ASN A 479 29.16 4.03 -17.83
C ASN A 479 27.78 3.87 -18.45
N ALA A 480 27.02 2.85 -18.06
CA ALA A 480 25.68 2.59 -18.58
C ALA A 480 24.74 3.79 -18.37
N ARG A 481 24.79 4.39 -17.18
CA ARG A 481 24.04 5.61 -16.86
C ARG A 481 24.47 6.79 -17.72
N ARG A 482 25.77 7.04 -17.84
CA ARG A 482 26.31 8.15 -18.65
C ARG A 482 25.93 8.01 -20.12
N ASP A 483 25.89 6.79 -20.62
CA ASP A 483 25.52 6.47 -22.00
C ASP A 483 24.02 6.65 -22.23
N ALA A 484 23.17 6.22 -21.29
CA ALA A 484 21.74 6.48 -21.34
C ALA A 484 21.43 8.00 -21.27
N GLU A 485 22.05 8.73 -20.34
CA GLU A 485 21.90 10.19 -20.21
C GLU A 485 22.33 10.93 -21.49
N TRP A 486 23.49 10.56 -22.05
CA TRP A 486 23.98 11.16 -23.30
C TRP A 486 23.10 10.82 -24.51
N LEU A 487 22.64 9.58 -24.64
CA LEU A 487 21.73 9.21 -25.72
C LEU A 487 20.46 10.05 -25.63
N VAL A 488 19.83 10.08 -24.46
CA VAL A 488 18.51 10.68 -24.28
C VAL A 488 18.56 12.21 -24.32
N GLY A 489 19.61 12.81 -23.75
CA GLY A 489 19.78 14.26 -23.71
C GLY A 489 20.38 14.84 -24.99
N THR A 490 21.17 14.07 -25.75
CA THR A 490 21.95 14.60 -26.87
C THR A 490 21.77 13.80 -28.15
N ALA A 491 22.24 12.55 -28.20
CA ALA A 491 22.38 11.83 -29.46
C ALA A 491 21.02 11.48 -30.12
N ARG A 492 19.95 11.35 -29.34
CA ARG A 492 18.61 11.06 -29.89
C ARG A 492 18.06 12.20 -30.75
N TRP A 493 18.51 13.43 -30.50
CA TRP A 493 18.07 14.66 -31.16
C TRP A 493 18.89 15.01 -32.41
N VAL A 494 20.03 14.34 -32.62
CA VAL A 494 20.80 14.47 -33.85
C VAL A 494 20.01 13.81 -35.00
N ARG A 495 19.56 14.66 -35.93
CA ARG A 495 18.84 14.30 -37.15
C ARG A 495 19.62 14.80 -38.36
N PRO A 496 19.66 14.03 -39.46
CA PRO A 496 20.02 14.57 -40.76
C PRO A 496 19.11 15.74 -41.16
N ALA A 497 19.61 16.65 -41.98
CA ALA A 497 18.79 17.65 -42.65
C ALA A 497 17.89 17.01 -43.73
N LEU A 498 18.38 15.95 -44.38
CA LEU A 498 17.62 15.20 -45.38
C LEU A 498 16.61 14.24 -44.73
N GLY A 499 15.37 14.30 -45.23
CA GLY A 499 14.29 13.38 -44.93
C GLY A 499 14.26 12.16 -45.87
N GLY A 500 13.28 11.28 -45.66
CA GLY A 500 13.09 10.11 -46.50
C GLY A 500 12.75 10.48 -47.96
N ASP A 501 11.91 11.49 -48.15
CA ASP A 501 11.50 11.95 -49.48
C ASP A 501 12.66 12.58 -50.25
N ASP A 502 13.53 13.33 -49.57
CA ASP A 502 14.74 13.91 -50.17
C ASP A 502 15.70 12.82 -50.64
N ILE A 503 15.87 11.77 -49.84
CA ILE A 503 16.72 10.62 -50.18
C ILE A 503 16.18 9.87 -51.41
N VAL A 504 14.85 9.74 -51.53
CA VAL A 504 14.22 9.15 -52.72
C VAL A 504 14.40 10.04 -53.93
N ALA A 505 14.25 11.37 -53.78
CA ALA A 505 14.48 12.33 -54.85
C ALA A 505 15.93 12.34 -55.36
N LEU A 506 16.89 11.99 -54.48
CA LEU A 506 18.30 11.82 -54.83
C LEU A 506 18.61 10.48 -55.52
N GLY A 507 17.62 9.62 -55.75
CA GLY A 507 17.75 8.39 -56.54
C GLY A 507 17.81 7.09 -55.73
N VAL A 508 17.66 7.13 -54.40
CA VAL A 508 17.57 5.91 -53.60
C VAL A 508 16.20 5.27 -53.74
N ALA A 509 16.16 3.99 -54.12
CA ALA A 509 14.91 3.25 -54.28
C ALA A 509 14.07 3.21 -52.99
N PRO A 510 12.75 3.48 -53.05
CA PRO A 510 11.87 3.41 -51.90
C PRO A 510 11.93 2.04 -51.20
N GLY A 511 11.95 2.05 -49.87
CA GLY A 511 11.95 0.83 -49.05
C GLY A 511 13.10 0.79 -48.02
N PRO A 512 13.58 -0.41 -47.64
CA PRO A 512 14.62 -0.57 -46.61
C PRO A 512 15.88 0.27 -46.83
N ARG A 513 16.25 0.52 -48.10
CA ARG A 513 17.44 1.30 -48.48
C ARG A 513 17.39 2.76 -48.04
N VAL A 514 16.21 3.38 -48.08
CA VAL A 514 16.02 4.74 -47.54
C VAL A 514 16.30 4.76 -46.04
N ALA A 515 15.88 3.71 -45.32
CA ALA A 515 16.14 3.60 -43.88
C ALA A 515 17.63 3.35 -43.58
N ASP A 516 18.36 2.63 -44.43
CA ASP A 516 19.81 2.46 -44.34
C ASP A 516 20.56 3.77 -44.57
N ALA A 517 20.20 4.51 -45.63
CA ALA A 517 20.77 5.83 -45.93
C ALA A 517 20.53 6.83 -44.77
N LEU A 518 19.30 6.90 -44.25
CA LEU A 518 18.97 7.72 -43.08
C LEU A 518 19.78 7.33 -41.83
N ARG A 519 20.02 6.03 -41.62
CA ARG A 519 20.88 5.56 -40.51
C ARG A 519 22.34 5.99 -40.71
N ALA A 520 22.87 5.86 -41.92
CA ALA A 520 24.25 6.21 -42.25
C ALA A 520 24.50 7.73 -42.13
N LEU A 521 23.57 8.54 -42.64
CA LEU A 521 23.59 10.01 -42.49
C LEU A 521 23.59 10.41 -41.01
N ARG A 522 22.70 9.78 -40.23
CA ARG A 522 22.63 10.04 -38.80
C ARG A 522 23.92 9.67 -38.07
N ASP A 523 24.55 8.55 -38.43
CA ASP A 523 25.85 8.16 -37.89
C ASP A 523 26.92 9.19 -38.22
N ALA A 524 27.00 9.62 -39.48
CA ALA A 524 27.98 10.60 -39.93
C ALA A 524 27.79 11.99 -39.29
N ARG A 525 26.54 12.45 -39.14
CA ARG A 525 26.20 13.64 -38.34
C ARG A 525 26.63 13.50 -36.89
N LEU A 526 26.33 12.36 -36.26
CA LEU A 526 26.64 12.13 -34.85
C LEU A 526 28.15 12.09 -34.59
N ASP A 527 28.93 11.60 -35.56
CA ASP A 527 30.39 11.61 -35.54
C ASP A 527 31.01 12.97 -35.91
N GLY A 528 30.20 13.98 -36.26
CA GLY A 528 30.66 15.30 -36.67
C GLY A 528 31.27 15.36 -38.07
N ARG A 529 31.06 14.32 -38.90
CA ARG A 529 31.56 14.27 -40.29
C ARG A 529 30.70 15.05 -41.27
N LEU A 530 29.44 15.30 -40.93
CA LEU A 530 28.47 16.05 -41.73
C LEU A 530 27.86 17.15 -40.86
N THR A 531 27.86 18.38 -41.38
CA THR A 531 27.46 19.58 -40.63
C THR A 531 26.32 20.37 -41.28
N ASP A 532 26.11 20.20 -42.58
CA ASP A 532 25.17 20.99 -43.39
C ASP A 532 24.43 20.11 -44.39
N HIS A 533 23.50 20.71 -45.13
CA HIS A 533 22.66 20.03 -46.10
C HIS A 533 23.47 19.52 -47.31
N ASP A 534 24.40 20.33 -47.82
CA ASP A 534 25.14 20.00 -49.06
C ASP A 534 26.09 18.81 -48.86
N SER A 535 26.76 18.76 -47.71
CA SER A 535 27.58 17.60 -47.33
C SER A 535 26.75 16.31 -47.18
N GLU A 536 25.49 16.40 -46.75
CA GLU A 536 24.58 15.24 -46.71
C GLU A 536 24.15 14.78 -48.10
N VAL A 537 23.89 15.70 -49.03
CA VAL A 537 23.55 15.37 -50.43
C VAL A 537 24.70 14.62 -51.09
N THR A 538 25.93 15.13 -50.97
CA THR A 538 27.12 14.44 -51.49
C THR A 538 27.30 13.08 -50.84
N PHE A 539 27.07 12.96 -49.53
CA PHE A 539 27.16 11.69 -48.83
C PHE A 539 26.14 10.65 -49.35
N VAL A 540 24.92 11.06 -49.68
CA VAL A 540 23.89 10.16 -50.25
C VAL A 540 24.25 9.74 -51.68
N GLN A 541 24.81 10.64 -52.48
CA GLN A 541 25.30 10.32 -53.83
C GLN A 541 26.45 9.30 -53.78
N ASP A 542 27.42 9.48 -52.87
CA ASP A 542 28.50 8.51 -52.64
C ASP A 542 27.96 7.16 -52.12
N PHE A 543 26.91 7.20 -51.30
CA PHE A 543 26.24 5.99 -50.80
C PHE A 543 25.60 5.18 -51.93
N LEU A 544 25.05 5.84 -52.96
CA LEU A 544 24.54 5.19 -54.16
C LEU A 544 25.66 4.57 -55.00
N SER A 545 26.76 5.30 -55.23
CA SER A 545 27.87 4.85 -56.09
C SER A 545 28.67 3.68 -55.52
N ARG A 546 28.71 3.53 -54.19
CA ARG A 546 29.38 2.39 -53.52
C ARG A 546 28.64 1.06 -53.65
N GLU A 547 27.42 1.06 -54.20
CA GLU A 547 26.61 -0.14 -54.38
C GLU A 547 26.45 -0.56 -55.85
N GLU A 548 26.78 0.30 -56.81
CA GLU A 548 26.72 -0.02 -58.25
C GLU A 548 28.00 -0.70 -58.78
N GLY A 549 29.04 -0.81 -57.94
CA GLY A 549 30.28 -1.55 -58.21
C GLY A 549 30.53 -2.59 -57.13
#